data_AF-A0A8H4FD83-F1
#
_entry.id   AF-A0A8H4FD83-F1
#
_cell.length_a   1.000
_cell.length_b   1.000
_cell.length_c   1.000
_cell.angle_alpha   90.00
_cell.angle_beta   90.00
_cell.angle_gamma   90.00
#
_symmetry.space_group_name_H-M   'P 1'
#
loop_
_entity.id
_entity.type
_entity.pdbx_description
1 polymer ?
#
loop_
_entity_poly.entity_id
_entity_poly.type
_entity_poly.pdbx_seq_one_letter_code
_entity_poly.pdbx_strand_id
1 'polypeptide(L)'
;MMGAPLLVVRRPHEERHENQQFKAKNPASIDDNVGRVLDWLESEGLAENTIVIYTSDQGFFLESFQMPFMIRYPKAIKPQSVCNDIICNVDFAPTFLDFAGVRIPSYMQGRSIRPLLLGEDRVEPSGQQVAYHRHWMHRDVIHEAYAHYGELFDCHEDPLELFNCYNDPKYLDIAKKMTKLLDEKMAEIGDEPIHTKLAGSKLLNGVH
;
A
#
# COMPACT_ATOMS: atom_id res chain seq x y z
N MET A 1 -6.03 -2.22 -19.98
CA MET A 1 -5.75 -3.31 -19.01
C MET A 1 -6.31 -2.83 -17.67
N MET A 2 -7.30 -3.54 -17.14
CA MET A 2 -8.05 -3.12 -15.94
C MET A 2 -7.13 -3.19 -14.71
N GLY A 3 -6.88 -2.04 -14.08
CA GLY A 3 -6.24 -1.98 -12.76
C GLY A 3 -7.12 -2.65 -11.71
N ALA A 4 -6.50 -3.24 -10.69
CA ALA A 4 -7.24 -3.87 -9.60
C ALA A 4 -7.94 -2.82 -8.72
N PRO A 5 -9.24 -2.96 -8.44
CA PRO A 5 -9.90 -2.13 -7.44
C PRO A 5 -9.28 -2.32 -6.04
N LEU A 6 -8.95 -1.21 -5.39
CA LEU A 6 -8.43 -1.18 -4.02
C LEU A 6 -9.62 -1.07 -3.05
N LEU A 7 -9.68 -1.94 -2.04
CA LEU A 7 -10.63 -1.81 -0.94
C LEU A 7 -10.03 -0.88 0.12
N VAL A 8 -10.56 0.34 0.22
CA VAL A 8 -10.15 1.34 1.21
C VAL A 8 -11.28 1.55 2.19
N VAL A 9 -10.95 1.62 3.48
CA VAL A 9 -11.88 1.81 4.60
C VAL A 9 -11.53 3.12 5.31
N ARG A 10 -12.45 4.08 5.42
CA ARG A 10 -12.20 5.40 6.08
C ARG A 10 -13.31 5.85 7.03
N ARG A 11 -12.94 6.78 7.95
CA ARG A 11 -13.87 7.55 8.79
C ARG A 11 -14.32 8.85 8.09
N PRO A 12 -15.54 9.38 8.38
CA PRO A 12 -15.96 10.71 7.92
C PRO A 12 -15.17 11.83 8.61
N HIS A 13 -14.92 12.93 7.90
CA HIS A 13 -14.08 14.05 8.32
C HIS A 13 -14.85 15.13 9.12
N GLU A 14 -14.30 15.57 10.25
CA GLU A 14 -14.59 16.88 10.88
C GLU A 14 -13.49 17.88 10.47
N GLU A 15 -13.87 19.00 9.85
CA GLU A 15 -12.94 20.03 9.39
C GLU A 15 -12.23 20.75 10.53
N ARG A 16 -10.91 20.58 10.63
CA ARG A 16 -10.02 21.51 11.34
C ARG A 16 -9.18 22.29 10.34
N HIS A 17 -9.46 23.58 10.24
CA HIS A 17 -8.67 24.53 9.46
C HIS A 17 -7.29 24.76 10.10
N GLU A 18 -6.27 24.02 9.66
CA GLU A 18 -4.87 24.32 9.99
C GLU A 18 -4.12 24.91 8.78
N ASN A 19 -3.42 26.02 9.05
CA ASN A 19 -2.76 26.93 8.11
C ASN A 19 -1.87 26.25 7.05
N GLN A 20 -2.24 26.38 5.77
CA GLN A 20 -1.48 25.90 4.60
C GLN A 20 -0.08 26.55 4.45
N GLN A 21 0.15 27.75 4.98
CA GLN A 21 1.42 28.47 4.82
C GLN A 21 2.60 27.89 5.61
N PHE A 22 2.36 27.14 6.70
CA PHE A 22 3.43 26.50 7.46
C PHE A 22 4.02 25.27 6.74
N LYS A 23 3.26 24.66 5.83
CA LYS A 23 3.61 23.40 5.16
C LYS A 23 4.61 23.56 4.00
N ALA A 24 4.68 24.73 3.36
CA ALA A 24 5.50 24.91 2.15
C ALA A 24 7.01 25.02 2.41
N LYS A 25 7.47 25.30 3.64
CA LYS A 25 8.90 25.45 3.96
C LYS A 25 9.65 24.13 4.23
N ASN A 26 8.92 23.05 4.49
CA ASN A 26 9.52 21.78 4.95
C ASN A 26 9.98 20.81 3.84
N PRO A 27 9.34 20.73 2.65
CA PRO A 27 9.77 19.78 1.62
C PRO A 27 11.12 20.15 1.02
N ALA A 28 11.36 21.44 0.77
CA ALA A 28 12.60 21.92 0.17
C ALA A 28 13.81 21.70 1.09
N SER A 29 13.66 21.89 2.40
CA SER A 29 14.75 21.62 3.34
C SER A 29 15.05 20.12 3.49
N ILE A 30 14.04 19.26 3.36
CA ILE A 30 14.25 17.80 3.30
C ILE A 30 14.99 17.44 2.02
N ASP A 31 14.58 17.98 0.87
CA ASP A 31 15.22 17.77 -0.42
C ASP A 31 16.70 18.20 -0.42
N ASP A 32 17.01 19.39 0.11
CA ASP A 32 18.39 19.87 0.26
C ASP A 32 19.25 18.89 1.08
N ASN A 33 18.68 18.30 2.15
CA ASN A 33 19.40 17.33 2.97
C ASN A 33 19.56 15.97 2.29
N VAL A 34 18.59 15.53 1.50
CA VAL A 34 18.74 14.35 0.64
C VAL A 34 19.89 14.59 -0.35
N GLY A 35 19.93 15.75 -1.00
CA GLY A 35 21.03 16.15 -1.88
C GLY A 35 22.40 16.04 -1.20
N ARG A 36 22.53 16.57 0.01
CA ARG A 36 23.79 16.49 0.79
C ARG A 36 24.24 15.06 1.08
N VAL A 37 23.33 14.13 1.35
CA VAL A 37 23.66 12.71 1.57
C VAL A 37 24.12 12.07 0.26
N LEU A 38 23.45 12.37 -0.85
CA LEU A 38 23.82 11.85 -2.16
C LEU A 38 25.20 12.37 -2.62
N ASP A 39 25.47 13.67 -2.45
CA ASP A 39 26.76 14.28 -2.74
C ASP A 39 27.89 13.65 -1.92
N TRP A 40 27.62 13.38 -0.64
CA TRP A 40 28.59 12.70 0.23
C TRP A 40 28.89 11.28 -0.25
N LEU A 41 27.87 10.48 -0.59
CA LEU A 41 28.05 9.13 -1.14
C LEU A 41 28.86 9.15 -2.44
N GLU A 42 28.68 10.15 -3.29
CA GLU A 42 29.46 10.34 -4.52
C GLU A 42 30.92 10.67 -4.19
N SER A 43 31.16 11.62 -3.27
CA SER A 43 32.50 12.06 -2.89
C SER A 43 33.37 10.96 -2.25
N GLU A 44 32.73 10.02 -1.55
CA GLU A 44 33.38 8.85 -0.94
C GLU A 44 33.49 7.66 -1.90
N GLY A 45 32.98 7.77 -3.13
CA GLY A 45 32.97 6.68 -4.11
C GLY A 45 32.04 5.51 -3.73
N LEU A 46 31.06 5.74 -2.85
CA LEU A 46 30.12 4.75 -2.34
C LEU A 46 28.81 4.70 -3.13
N ALA A 47 28.54 5.71 -3.96
CA ALA A 47 27.26 5.88 -4.65
C ALA A 47 26.84 4.70 -5.53
N GLU A 48 27.80 4.02 -6.18
CA GLU A 48 27.54 2.86 -7.03
C GLU A 48 27.20 1.59 -6.23
N ASN A 49 27.68 1.48 -4.99
CA ASN A 49 27.51 0.30 -4.14
C ASN A 49 26.48 0.49 -3.02
N THR A 50 25.69 1.56 -3.08
CA THR A 50 24.72 1.89 -2.04
C THR A 50 23.31 1.90 -2.62
N ILE A 51 22.40 1.17 -1.96
CA ILE A 51 20.97 1.28 -2.23
C ILE A 51 20.46 2.49 -1.44
N VAL A 52 19.90 3.47 -2.14
CA VAL A 52 19.25 4.64 -1.53
C VAL A 52 17.75 4.52 -1.76
N ILE A 53 16.97 4.59 -0.69
CA ILE A 53 15.51 4.56 -0.74
C ILE A 53 14.98 5.82 -0.07
N TYR A 54 14.08 6.50 -0.77
CA TYR A 54 13.31 7.61 -0.26
C TYR A 54 11.84 7.21 -0.20
N THR A 55 11.22 7.33 0.97
CA THR A 55 9.84 6.95 1.20
C THR A 55 9.21 7.70 2.39
N SER A 56 7.94 7.45 2.66
CA SER A 56 7.17 7.99 3.79
C SER A 56 6.60 6.83 4.62
N ASP A 57 6.23 7.08 5.87
CA ASP A 57 5.54 6.10 6.72
C ASP A 57 4.10 5.83 6.22
N GLN A 58 3.37 6.90 5.92
CA GLN A 58 2.02 6.91 5.35
C GLN A 58 1.78 8.14 4.44
N GLY A 59 0.71 8.08 3.64
CA GLY A 59 0.26 9.21 2.82
C GLY A 59 -0.44 10.31 3.64
N PHE A 60 -0.43 11.54 3.14
CA PHE A 60 -1.01 12.69 3.85
C PHE A 60 -2.46 12.99 3.42
N PHE A 61 -3.38 13.02 4.41
CA PHE A 61 -4.74 13.58 4.43
C PHE A 61 -5.80 13.21 3.37
N LEU A 62 -5.49 12.68 2.18
CA LEU A 62 -6.50 12.18 1.23
C LEU A 62 -6.06 10.92 0.46
N GLU A 63 -4.77 10.59 0.50
CA GLU A 63 -4.17 9.42 -0.16
C GLU A 63 -3.44 8.53 0.87
N SER A 64 -3.99 8.36 2.08
CA SER A 64 -3.28 7.79 3.24
C SER A 64 -2.66 6.40 3.02
N PHE A 65 -3.13 5.64 2.03
CA PHE A 65 -2.58 4.32 1.69
C PHE A 65 -1.45 4.36 0.66
N GLN A 66 -1.33 5.43 -0.14
CA GLN A 66 -0.26 5.58 -1.11
C GLN A 66 0.90 6.35 -0.49
N MET A 67 2.10 5.82 -0.66
CA MET A 67 3.33 6.43 -0.19
C MET A 67 4.25 6.73 -1.37
N PRO A 68 5.01 7.83 -1.34
CA PRO A 68 6.12 7.96 -2.26
C PRO A 68 7.10 6.81 -2.02
N PHE A 69 7.57 6.18 -3.10
CA PHE A 69 8.65 5.21 -3.04
C PHE A 69 9.58 5.44 -4.23
N MET A 70 10.80 5.86 -3.93
CA MET A 70 11.87 6.02 -4.91
C MET A 70 13.08 5.24 -4.44
N ILE A 71 13.73 4.56 -5.38
CA ILE A 71 14.90 3.74 -5.09
C ILE A 71 15.97 3.95 -6.16
N ARG A 72 17.22 4.08 -5.71
CA ARG A 72 18.41 4.19 -6.55
C ARG A 72 19.39 3.11 -6.15
N TYR A 73 19.79 2.30 -7.13
CA TYR A 73 20.91 1.38 -7.00
C TYR A 73 21.58 1.17 -8.38
N PRO A 74 22.59 1.98 -8.74
CA PRO A 74 23.12 2.05 -10.10
C PRO A 74 23.62 0.72 -10.68
N LYS A 75 24.16 -0.15 -9.82
CA LYS A 75 24.66 -1.47 -10.22
C LYS A 75 23.61 -2.42 -10.80
N ALA A 76 22.33 -2.22 -10.50
CA ALA A 76 21.32 -3.22 -10.83
C ALA A 76 19.99 -2.63 -11.32
N ILE A 77 19.63 -1.42 -10.89
CA ILE A 77 18.35 -0.79 -11.25
C ILE A 77 18.59 0.15 -12.43
N LYS A 78 17.87 -0.10 -13.53
CA LYS A 78 17.90 0.80 -14.69
C LYS A 78 17.37 2.19 -14.31
N PRO A 79 18.12 3.28 -14.58
CA PRO A 79 17.67 4.63 -14.29
C PRO A 79 16.33 4.96 -14.96
N GLN A 80 15.51 5.80 -14.32
CA GLN A 80 14.24 6.30 -14.84
C GLN A 80 13.19 5.20 -15.12
N SER A 81 13.34 4.03 -14.49
CA SER A 81 12.31 2.98 -14.54
C SER A 81 11.10 3.36 -13.70
N VAL A 82 9.90 2.95 -14.14
CA VAL A 82 8.64 3.13 -13.43
C VAL A 82 8.00 1.76 -13.23
N CYS A 83 7.56 1.46 -12.01
CA CYS A 83 6.85 0.24 -11.65
C CYS A 83 5.45 0.61 -11.16
N ASN A 84 4.42 0.03 -11.76
CA ASN A 84 3.02 0.26 -11.40
C ASN A 84 2.45 -0.86 -10.50
N ASP A 85 3.33 -1.73 -10.00
CA ASP A 85 2.91 -2.83 -9.14
C ASP A 85 2.74 -2.37 -7.69
N ILE A 86 1.82 -3.01 -6.99
CA ILE A 86 1.58 -2.71 -5.57
C ILE A 86 2.66 -3.36 -4.73
N ILE A 87 3.31 -2.55 -3.90
CA ILE A 87 4.22 -2.97 -2.84
C ILE A 87 3.71 -2.41 -1.50
N CYS A 88 4.11 -3.02 -0.40
CA CYS A 88 3.73 -2.62 0.95
C CYS A 88 4.96 -2.47 1.85
N ASN A 89 4.85 -1.72 2.95
CA ASN A 89 5.94 -1.52 3.91
C ASN A 89 6.56 -2.84 4.42
N VAL A 90 5.76 -3.90 4.52
CA VAL A 90 6.23 -5.24 4.94
C VAL A 90 7.22 -5.87 3.97
N ASP A 91 7.29 -5.39 2.72
CA ASP A 91 8.17 -5.89 1.67
C ASP A 91 9.60 -5.33 1.78
N PHE A 92 9.82 -4.24 2.53
CA PHE A 92 11.13 -3.60 2.63
C PHE A 92 12.16 -4.49 3.33
N ALA A 93 11.81 -5.05 4.48
CA ALA A 93 12.69 -5.93 5.25
C ALA A 93 13.17 -7.16 4.45
N PRO A 94 12.30 -7.99 3.83
CA PRO A 94 12.75 -9.12 3.01
C PRO A 94 13.57 -8.68 1.80
N THR A 95 13.29 -7.50 1.22
CA THR A 95 14.10 -6.93 0.12
C THR A 95 15.52 -6.61 0.57
N PHE A 96 15.71 -6.02 1.75
CA PHE A 96 17.05 -5.73 2.28
C PHE A 96 17.85 -7.01 2.53
N LEU A 97 17.20 -8.04 3.09
CA LEU A 97 17.83 -9.34 3.29
C LEU A 97 18.25 -10.00 1.97
N ASP A 98 17.40 -9.92 0.95
CA ASP A 98 17.69 -10.45 -0.38
C ASP A 98 18.93 -9.79 -1.01
N PHE A 99 18.98 -8.44 -1.04
CA PHE A 99 20.15 -7.72 -1.55
C PHE A 99 21.42 -7.98 -0.73
N ALA A 100 21.28 -8.22 0.58
CA ALA A 100 22.38 -8.59 1.46
C ALA A 100 22.82 -10.07 1.31
N GLY A 101 22.10 -10.88 0.53
CA GLY A 101 22.36 -12.32 0.41
C GLY A 101 22.08 -13.11 1.70
N VAL A 102 21.24 -12.57 2.58
CA VAL A 102 20.86 -13.18 3.85
C VAL A 102 19.56 -13.96 3.68
N ARG A 103 19.44 -15.11 4.36
CA ARG A 103 18.22 -15.91 4.35
C ARG A 103 17.03 -15.10 4.87
N ILE A 104 15.98 -15.02 4.07
CA ILE A 104 14.69 -14.43 4.48
C ILE A 104 13.95 -15.42 5.39
N PRO A 105 13.59 -15.02 6.63
CA PRO A 105 12.79 -15.87 7.51
C PRO A 105 11.39 -16.12 6.96
N SER A 106 10.88 -17.35 7.14
CA SER A 106 9.57 -17.76 6.61
C SER A 106 8.36 -17.12 7.30
N TYR A 107 8.57 -16.42 8.43
CA TYR A 107 7.51 -15.72 9.15
C TYR A 107 7.27 -14.29 8.63
N MET A 108 8.15 -13.77 7.76
CA MET A 108 7.94 -12.44 7.17
C MET A 108 6.74 -12.50 6.22
N GLN A 109 5.79 -11.59 6.41
CA GLN A 109 4.58 -11.50 5.59
C GLN A 109 4.84 -10.90 4.21
N GLY A 110 5.82 -9.99 4.11
CA GLY A 110 6.21 -9.36 2.86
C GLY A 110 7.10 -10.25 2.01
N ARG A 111 7.31 -9.83 0.76
CA ARG A 111 8.14 -10.51 -0.23
C ARG A 111 9.21 -9.56 -0.74
N SER A 112 10.36 -10.10 -1.14
CA SER A 112 11.39 -9.27 -1.75
C SER A 112 10.88 -8.67 -3.06
N ILE A 113 11.02 -7.35 -3.23
CA ILE A 113 10.69 -6.64 -4.47
C ILE A 113 11.87 -6.60 -5.44
N ARG A 114 13.00 -7.24 -5.12
CA ARG A 114 14.19 -7.28 -5.97
C ARG A 114 13.89 -7.69 -7.42
N PRO A 115 13.07 -8.72 -7.72
CA PRO A 115 12.75 -9.05 -9.11
C PRO A 115 12.07 -7.88 -9.87
N LEU A 116 11.21 -7.11 -9.18
CA LEU A 116 10.57 -5.93 -9.77
C LEU A 116 11.59 -4.84 -10.09
N LEU A 117 12.56 -4.64 -9.20
CA LEU A 117 13.63 -3.64 -9.34
C LEU A 117 14.61 -3.97 -10.47
N LEU A 118 14.81 -5.26 -10.74
CA LEU A 118 15.69 -5.76 -11.80
C LEU A 118 14.98 -5.90 -13.16
N GLY A 119 13.66 -5.66 -13.21
CA GLY A 119 12.86 -5.83 -14.41
C GLY A 119 12.78 -7.29 -14.88
N GLU A 120 12.92 -8.24 -13.95
CA GLU A 120 12.83 -9.67 -14.25
C GLU A 120 11.38 -10.07 -14.53
N ASP A 121 11.19 -10.95 -15.51
CA ASP A 121 9.88 -11.55 -15.76
C ASP A 121 9.44 -12.32 -14.52
N ARG A 122 8.24 -11.99 -14.04
CA ARG A 122 7.71 -12.61 -12.85
C ARG A 122 7.47 -14.10 -13.10
N VAL A 123 8.05 -14.97 -12.29
CA VAL A 123 7.75 -16.42 -12.31
C VAL A 123 6.29 -16.69 -11.92
N GLU A 124 5.71 -15.78 -11.15
CA GLU A 124 4.30 -15.76 -10.73
C GLU A 124 3.84 -14.31 -10.82
N PRO A 125 2.72 -13.94 -11.48
CA PRO A 125 2.18 -12.60 -11.34
C PRO A 125 1.94 -12.39 -9.85
N SER A 126 2.79 -11.61 -9.17
CA SER A 126 2.67 -11.45 -7.72
C SER A 126 1.24 -11.01 -7.45
N GLY A 127 0.48 -11.90 -6.82
CA GLY A 127 -0.93 -11.69 -6.47
C GLY A 127 -1.13 -10.53 -5.49
N GLN A 128 -0.10 -9.75 -5.20
CA GLN A 128 -0.17 -8.42 -4.63
C GLN A 128 -0.74 -7.43 -5.66
N GLN A 129 -1.99 -7.67 -6.03
CA GLN A 129 -2.90 -6.62 -6.44
C GLN A 129 -3.82 -6.20 -5.28
N VAL A 130 -3.56 -6.75 -4.10
CA VAL A 130 -4.37 -6.57 -2.91
C VAL A 130 -3.43 -6.19 -1.78
N ALA A 131 -3.61 -4.97 -1.28
CA ALA A 131 -3.05 -4.55 -0.01
C ALA A 131 -4.10 -4.79 1.07
N TYR A 132 -3.70 -5.41 2.17
CA TYR A 132 -4.54 -5.58 3.35
C TYR A 132 -3.87 -4.90 4.54
N HIS A 133 -4.61 -4.01 5.21
CA HIS A 133 -4.16 -3.34 6.41
C HIS A 133 -5.26 -3.40 7.46
N ARG A 134 -4.94 -3.97 8.62
CA ARG A 134 -5.78 -3.92 9.81
C ARG A 134 -5.09 -3.04 10.83
N HIS A 135 -5.80 -2.01 11.29
CA HIS A 135 -5.27 -1.11 12.30
C HIS A 135 -5.11 -1.87 13.63
N TRP A 136 -3.98 -1.70 14.31
CA TRP A 136 -3.69 -2.42 15.57
C TRP A 136 -4.67 -2.13 16.71
N MET A 137 -5.37 -0.99 16.68
CA MET A 137 -6.44 -0.63 17.64
C MET A 137 -7.78 -1.32 17.33
N HIS A 138 -7.82 -2.22 16.36
CA HIS A 138 -9.05 -2.90 15.99
C HIS A 138 -9.59 -3.73 17.16
N ARG A 139 -10.80 -3.38 17.62
CA ARG A 139 -11.49 -4.02 18.77
C ARG A 139 -10.69 -4.00 20.07
N ASP A 140 -9.82 -3.02 20.27
CA ASP A 140 -9.23 -2.82 21.58
C ASP A 140 -10.25 -2.22 22.56
N VAL A 141 -10.00 -2.40 23.86
CA VAL A 141 -10.93 -2.04 24.94
C VAL A 141 -11.15 -0.52 25.05
N ILE A 142 -10.28 0.27 24.44
CA ILE A 142 -10.21 1.73 24.62
C ILE A 142 -10.74 2.48 23.40
N HIS A 143 -10.37 2.06 22.18
CA HIS A 143 -10.68 2.78 20.95
C HIS A 143 -11.83 2.15 20.17
N GLU A 144 -12.14 0.87 20.39
CA GLU A 144 -13.24 0.14 19.73
C GLU A 144 -13.30 0.37 18.21
N ALA A 145 -12.13 0.47 17.56
CA ALA A 145 -12.07 0.80 16.14
C ALA A 145 -12.53 -0.40 15.30
N TYR A 146 -13.79 -0.44 14.89
CA TYR A 146 -14.30 -1.52 14.05
C TYR A 146 -13.81 -1.40 12.61
N ALA A 147 -13.64 -2.55 11.95
CA ALA A 147 -13.38 -2.60 10.53
C ALA A 147 -14.65 -2.17 9.79
N HIS A 148 -14.51 -1.30 8.81
CA HIS A 148 -15.62 -0.98 7.92
C HIS A 148 -15.71 -2.07 6.85
N TYR A 149 -16.94 -2.45 6.52
CA TYR A 149 -17.23 -3.44 5.50
C TYR A 149 -18.20 -2.83 4.52
N GLY A 150 -18.05 -3.19 3.24
CA GLY A 150 -18.99 -2.78 2.21
C GLY A 150 -18.70 -1.43 1.57
N GLU A 151 -17.44 -1.00 1.54
CA GLU A 151 -16.99 0.11 0.69
C GLU A 151 -16.29 -0.45 -0.55
N LEU A 152 -16.53 0.12 -1.72
CA LEU A 152 -15.80 -0.20 -2.96
C LEU A 152 -15.79 1.06 -3.80
N PHE A 153 -14.63 1.42 -4.34
CA PHE A 153 -14.48 2.61 -5.17
C PHE A 153 -13.87 2.21 -6.52
N ASP A 154 -14.38 2.82 -7.58
CA ASP A 154 -13.79 2.73 -8.91
C ASP A 154 -12.81 3.89 -9.10
N CYS A 155 -11.54 3.68 -8.77
CA CYS A 155 -10.54 4.76 -8.80
C CYS A 155 -10.27 5.33 -10.21
N HIS A 156 -10.81 4.74 -11.28
CA HIS A 156 -10.73 5.31 -12.64
C HIS A 156 -11.85 6.32 -12.88
N GLU A 157 -13.09 5.94 -12.57
CA GLU A 157 -14.26 6.80 -12.76
C GLU A 157 -14.44 7.81 -11.61
N ASP A 158 -14.00 7.44 -10.41
CA ASP A 158 -14.07 8.21 -9.17
C ASP A 158 -12.71 8.23 -8.46
N PRO A 159 -11.73 8.98 -8.99
CA PRO A 159 -10.37 9.03 -8.46
C PRO A 159 -10.27 9.66 -7.06
N LEU A 160 -11.34 10.35 -6.61
CA LEU A 160 -11.41 10.97 -5.29
C LEU A 160 -12.13 10.09 -4.26
N GLU A 161 -12.52 8.87 -4.62
CA GLU A 161 -13.15 7.88 -3.72
C GLU A 161 -14.39 8.45 -3.01
N LEU A 162 -15.24 9.19 -3.73
CA LEU A 162 -16.40 9.89 -3.18
C LEU A 162 -17.67 9.01 -3.16
N PHE A 163 -17.77 8.03 -4.06
CA PHE A 163 -18.98 7.26 -4.30
C PHE A 163 -18.75 5.76 -4.08
N ASN A 164 -19.30 5.24 -2.99
CA ASN A 164 -19.27 3.82 -2.69
C ASN A 164 -20.15 3.03 -3.68
N CYS A 165 -19.54 2.15 -4.47
CA CYS A 165 -20.20 1.29 -5.47
C CYS A 165 -20.36 -0.18 -5.02
N TYR A 166 -20.13 -0.51 -3.74
CA TYR A 166 -20.17 -1.89 -3.24
C TYR A 166 -21.49 -2.63 -3.52
N ASN A 167 -22.61 -1.92 -3.40
CA ASN A 167 -23.95 -2.47 -3.64
C ASN A 167 -24.48 -2.19 -5.06
N ASP A 168 -23.70 -1.56 -5.93
CA ASP A 168 -24.10 -1.29 -7.31
C ASP A 168 -24.12 -2.60 -8.11
N PRO A 169 -25.25 -2.98 -8.74
CA PRO A 169 -25.35 -4.17 -9.58
C PRO A 169 -24.27 -4.26 -10.66
N LYS A 170 -23.78 -3.13 -11.18
CA LYS A 170 -22.70 -3.07 -12.17
C LYS A 170 -21.38 -3.65 -11.65
N TYR A 171 -21.11 -3.50 -10.35
CA TYR A 171 -19.84 -3.87 -9.71
C TYR A 171 -19.94 -5.16 -8.87
N LEU A 172 -21.08 -5.86 -8.88
CA LEU A 172 -21.33 -7.00 -7.99
C LEU A 172 -20.29 -8.13 -8.14
N ASP A 173 -19.88 -8.45 -9.37
CA ASP A 173 -18.88 -9.49 -9.61
C ASP A 173 -17.48 -9.05 -9.14
N ILE A 174 -17.19 -7.75 -9.25
CA ILE A 174 -15.95 -7.15 -8.73
C ILE A 174 -15.95 -7.20 -7.20
N ALA A 175 -17.04 -6.80 -6.55
CA ALA A 175 -17.19 -6.84 -5.10
C ALA A 175 -17.00 -8.26 -4.55
N LYS A 176 -17.60 -9.28 -5.19
CA LYS A 176 -17.41 -10.69 -4.84
C LYS A 176 -15.96 -11.14 -5.01
N LYS A 177 -15.33 -10.80 -6.13
CA LYS A 177 -13.92 -11.12 -6.39
C LYS A 177 -13.01 -10.51 -5.33
N MET A 178 -13.18 -9.23 -5.02
CA MET A 178 -12.36 -8.53 -4.04
C MET A 178 -12.58 -9.04 -2.62
N THR A 179 -13.83 -9.34 -2.24
CA THR A 179 -14.13 -9.97 -0.95
C THR A 179 -13.43 -11.34 -0.83
N LYS A 180 -13.45 -12.15 -1.90
CA LYS A 180 -12.75 -13.43 -1.93
C LYS A 180 -11.24 -13.27 -1.76
N LEU A 181 -10.63 -12.32 -2.49
CA LEU A 181 -9.20 -12.06 -2.38
C LEU A 181 -8.79 -11.57 -0.99
N LEU A 182 -9.63 -10.74 -0.37
CA LEU A 182 -9.46 -10.31 1.03
C LEU A 182 -9.47 -11.52 1.97
N ASP A 183 -10.46 -12.41 1.86
CA ASP A 183 -10.56 -13.62 2.67
C ASP A 183 -9.32 -14.53 2.52
N GLU A 184 -8.87 -14.73 1.28
CA GLU A 184 -7.66 -15.50 0.99
C GLU A 184 -6.41 -14.86 1.60
N LYS A 185 -6.30 -13.52 1.53
CA LYS A 185 -5.15 -12.79 2.11
C LYS A 185 -5.14 -12.86 3.63
N MET A 186 -6.29 -12.70 4.26
CA MET A 186 -6.44 -12.82 5.72
C MET A 186 -6.05 -14.23 6.18
N ALA A 187 -6.53 -15.26 5.49
CA ALA A 187 -6.14 -16.64 5.79
C ALA A 187 -4.64 -16.89 5.60
N GLU A 188 -4.01 -16.34 4.55
CA GLU A 188 -2.55 -16.45 4.31
C GLU A 188 -1.73 -15.93 5.51
N ILE A 189 -2.18 -14.82 6.12
CA ILE A 189 -1.45 -14.17 7.23
C ILE A 189 -1.92 -14.63 8.63
N GLY A 190 -2.85 -15.60 8.70
CA GLY A 190 -3.39 -16.11 9.95
C GLY A 190 -4.38 -15.17 10.65
N ASP A 191 -5.03 -14.26 9.91
CA ASP A 191 -6.04 -13.34 10.42
C ASP A 191 -7.47 -13.89 10.18
N GLU A 192 -8.40 -13.59 11.07
CA GLU A 192 -9.77 -14.11 11.04
C GLU A 192 -10.75 -13.09 10.42
N PRO A 193 -11.61 -13.51 9.45
CA PRO A 193 -12.69 -12.70 8.91
C PRO A 193 -13.74 -12.34 9.97
N ILE A 194 -14.11 -11.07 10.04
CA ILE A 194 -15.19 -10.59 10.92
C ILE A 194 -16.43 -10.20 10.10
N HIS A 195 -16.34 -10.10 8.77
CA HIS A 195 -17.51 -9.87 7.92
C HIS A 195 -18.35 -11.13 7.72
N THR A 196 -19.64 -10.88 7.50
CA THR A 196 -20.54 -11.87 6.93
C THR A 196 -20.03 -12.27 5.55
N LYS A 197 -19.61 -13.52 5.39
CA LYS A 197 -19.26 -14.06 4.07
C LYS A 197 -20.44 -13.81 3.14
N LEU A 198 -20.19 -13.32 1.92
CA LEU A 198 -21.18 -13.24 0.84
C LEU A 198 -21.54 -14.66 0.37
N ALA A 199 -22.10 -15.46 1.27
CA ALA A 199 -22.52 -16.83 1.05
C ALA A 199 -24.05 -16.82 0.94
N GLY A 200 -24.56 -16.55 -0.27
CA GLY A 200 -25.87 -17.04 -0.72
C GLY A 200 -27.09 -16.84 0.18
N SER A 201 -27.09 -15.93 1.16
CA SER A 201 -28.24 -15.68 2.01
C SER A 201 -28.95 -14.40 1.59
N LYS A 202 -30.20 -14.56 1.19
CA LYS A 202 -31.23 -13.51 1.33
C LYS A 202 -31.07 -12.83 2.70
N LEU A 203 -31.41 -11.54 2.75
CA LEU A 203 -31.29 -10.55 3.85
C LEU A 203 -30.01 -9.72 3.65
N LEU A 204 -30.08 -8.41 3.38
CA LEU A 204 -30.76 -7.41 4.21
C LEU A 204 -31.46 -6.34 3.37
N ASN A 205 -32.80 -6.37 3.39
CA ASN A 205 -33.58 -5.15 3.35
C ASN A 205 -33.35 -4.42 4.68
N GLY A 206 -32.87 -3.17 4.60
CA GLY A 206 -33.07 -2.13 5.61
C GLY A 206 -32.19 -2.20 6.86
N VAL A 207 -31.26 -1.26 6.98
CA VAL A 207 -31.14 -0.33 8.12
C VAL A 207 -30.66 1.00 7.54
N HIS A 208 -31.26 2.09 8.05
CA HIS A 208 -31.04 3.49 7.66
C HIS A 208 -29.60 3.99 7.82
#